data_AF-E9HK20-F1
#
_entry.id   AF-E9HK20-F1
#
_cell.length_a   1.000
_cell.length_b   1.000
_cell.length_c   1.000
_cell.angle_alpha   90.00
_cell.angle_beta   90.00
_cell.angle_gamma   90.00
#
_symmetry.space_group_name_H-M   'P 1'
#
loop_
_entity.id
_entity.type
_entity.pdbx_description
1 polymer ?
#
loop_
_entity_poly.entity_id
_entity_poly.type
_entity_poly.pdbx_seq_one_letter_code
_entity_poly.pdbx_strand_id
1 'polypeptide(L)'
;MKNFASFVCLMLVLVASTSALPGVARAAPQCPENEAGNVVFFPDTTNCQNYYMCSWGVAYLKSCPDNLYWNKNINVCDHQVNVKC
;
A
#
# COMPACT_ATOMS: atom_id res chain seq x y z
N MET A 1 35.74 34.53 3.86
CA MET A 1 34.60 34.14 3.01
C MET A 1 34.73 32.70 2.50
N LYS A 2 35.85 32.00 2.74
CA LYS A 2 35.79 30.75 3.51
C LYS A 2 34.86 30.93 4.73
N ASN A 3 34.09 29.90 5.15
CA ASN A 3 33.40 29.74 6.46
C ASN A 3 31.86 29.59 6.47
N PHE A 4 31.11 29.68 5.36
CA PHE A 4 29.65 29.45 5.41
C PHE A 4 29.23 28.05 4.95
N ALA A 5 29.95 27.44 4.00
CA ALA A 5 29.61 26.13 3.46
C ALA A 5 30.05 24.93 4.33
N SER A 6 30.90 25.12 5.34
CA SER A 6 31.46 24.00 6.14
C SER A 6 30.69 23.71 7.44
N PHE A 7 29.88 24.66 7.95
CA PHE A 7 29.12 24.47 9.21
C PHE A 7 27.68 24.00 8.99
N VAL A 8 27.14 24.14 7.77
CA VAL A 8 25.82 23.63 7.38
C VAL A 8 25.80 22.08 7.40
N CYS A 9 26.97 21.42 7.31
CA CYS A 9 27.06 19.96 7.36
C CYS A 9 27.00 19.36 8.78
N LEU A 10 27.19 20.17 9.85
CA LEU A 10 27.30 19.67 11.23
C LEU A 10 26.08 19.95 12.14
N MET A 11 25.15 20.81 11.73
CA MET A 11 23.94 21.14 12.54
C MET A 11 22.59 20.77 11.89
N LEU A 12 22.57 20.17 10.70
CA LEU A 12 21.34 19.63 10.10
C LEU A 12 20.99 18.20 10.58
N VAL A 13 21.78 17.63 11.48
CA VAL A 13 21.53 16.29 12.05
C VAL A 13 20.53 16.32 13.21
N LEU A 14 20.06 17.49 13.69
CA LEU A 14 19.37 17.55 14.99
C LEU A 14 17.91 18.04 15.02
N VAL A 15 17.30 18.55 13.93
CA VAL A 15 15.87 18.91 13.97
C VAL A 15 15.14 18.62 12.65
N ALA A 16 14.88 17.34 12.40
CA ALA A 16 13.64 16.88 11.75
C ALA A 16 13.41 15.36 11.94
N SER A 17 13.98 14.75 12.98
CA SER A 17 13.70 13.37 13.39
C SER A 17 12.39 13.24 14.16
N THR A 18 11.37 14.04 13.82
CA THR A 18 9.99 13.69 14.15
C THR A 18 9.47 12.92 12.96
N SER A 19 9.83 11.65 12.86
CA SER A 19 9.08 10.73 12.00
C SER A 19 7.64 10.78 12.49
N ALA A 20 6.77 11.42 11.72
CA ALA A 20 5.35 11.30 11.95
C ALA A 20 5.01 9.81 11.84
N LEU A 21 4.69 9.18 12.96
CA LEU A 21 3.88 7.97 12.99
C LEU A 21 2.58 8.31 13.69
N PRO A 22 1.51 8.55 12.93
CA PRO A 22 0.20 8.10 13.34
C PRO A 22 -0.45 7.31 12.19
N GLY A 23 -0.37 5.98 12.29
CA GLY A 23 -1.02 5.03 11.40
C GLY A 23 -0.03 4.32 10.49
N VAL A 24 0.05 2.99 10.63
CA VAL A 24 0.64 2.13 9.59
C VAL A 24 -0.20 2.35 8.33
N ALA A 25 0.19 3.30 7.48
CA ALA A 25 -0.39 3.44 6.16
C ALA A 25 0.02 2.18 5.41
N ARG A 26 -0.93 1.25 5.28
CA ARG A 26 -0.76 0.02 4.54
C ARG A 26 -0.26 0.41 3.14
N ALA A 27 0.91 -0.09 2.74
CA ALA A 27 1.47 0.22 1.43
C ALA A 27 0.50 -0.32 0.36
N ALA A 28 -0.30 0.57 -0.21
CA ALA A 28 -1.21 0.23 -1.29
C ALA A 28 -0.38 -0.12 -2.55
N PRO A 29 -0.84 -1.07 -3.37
CA PRO A 29 -0.17 -1.41 -4.61
C PRO A 29 -0.26 -0.24 -5.60
N GLN A 30 0.71 -0.18 -6.51
CA GLN A 30 0.68 0.79 -7.60
C GLN A 30 -0.35 0.34 -8.64
N CYS A 31 -1.46 1.08 -8.75
CA CYS A 31 -2.49 0.78 -9.73
C CYS A 31 -2.06 1.24 -11.13
N PRO A 32 -2.32 0.45 -12.17
CA PRO A 32 -2.15 0.93 -13.54
C PRO A 32 -3.19 2.02 -13.83
N GLU A 33 -2.73 3.13 -14.42
CA GLU A 33 -3.62 4.11 -15.03
C GLU A 33 -3.97 3.61 -16.43
N ASN A 34 -5.25 3.34 -16.68
CA ASN A 34 -5.72 2.91 -17.99
C ASN A 34 -6.89 3.79 -18.42
N GLU A 35 -6.81 4.32 -19.65
CA GLU A 35 -7.84 5.22 -20.20
C GLU A 35 -9.21 4.52 -20.35
N ALA A 36 -9.20 3.19 -20.41
CA ALA A 36 -10.41 2.37 -20.48
C ALA A 36 -11.09 2.14 -19.13
N GLY A 37 -10.47 2.51 -18.00
CA GLY A 37 -11.03 2.30 -16.67
C GLY A 37 -11.18 0.83 -16.27
N ASN A 38 -10.36 -0.07 -16.82
CA ASN A 38 -10.45 -1.50 -16.49
C ASN A 38 -10.09 -1.73 -15.01
N VAL A 39 -10.95 -2.47 -14.31
CA VAL A 39 -10.74 -2.84 -12.92
C VAL A 39 -9.71 -3.94 -12.83
N VAL A 40 -8.70 -3.73 -11.98
CA VAL A 40 -7.64 -4.71 -11.69
C VAL A 40 -7.64 -4.99 -10.20
N PHE A 41 -7.34 -6.22 -9.80
CA PHE A 41 -7.30 -6.61 -8.39
C PHE A 41 -5.90 -7.02 -7.96
N PHE A 42 -5.52 -6.65 -6.73
CA PHE A 42 -4.27 -7.04 -6.11
C PHE A 42 -4.51 -7.61 -4.72
N PRO A 43 -3.80 -8.68 -4.31
CA PRO A 43 -3.90 -9.20 -2.95
C PRO A 43 -3.27 -8.23 -1.95
N ASP A 44 -3.82 -8.16 -0.74
CA ASP A 44 -3.19 -7.51 0.40
C ASP A 44 -2.15 -8.46 1.00
N THR A 45 -0.88 -8.02 1.04
CA THR A 45 0.24 -8.84 1.52
C THR A 45 0.27 -9.03 3.03
N THR A 46 -0.55 -8.27 3.78
CA THR A 46 -0.56 -8.26 5.25
C THR A 46 -1.83 -8.91 5.82
N ASN A 47 -2.94 -9.00 5.07
CA ASN A 47 -4.17 -9.68 5.50
C ASN A 47 -4.84 -10.31 4.29
N CYS A 48 -4.91 -11.63 4.26
CA CYS A 48 -5.48 -12.38 3.15
C CYS A 48 -7.01 -12.30 3.05
N GLN A 49 -7.70 -11.74 4.05
CA GLN A 49 -9.11 -11.37 3.90
C GLN A 49 -9.29 -10.07 3.12
N ASN A 50 -8.22 -9.32 2.89
CA ASN A 50 -8.26 -8.06 2.18
C ASN A 50 -7.70 -8.17 0.76
N TYR A 51 -8.16 -7.27 -0.09
CA TYR A 51 -7.64 -7.08 -1.44
C TYR A 51 -7.81 -5.62 -1.85
N TYR A 52 -7.06 -5.20 -2.85
CA TYR A 52 -7.20 -3.89 -3.47
C TYR A 52 -7.92 -4.02 -4.79
N MET A 53 -8.96 -3.23 -4.97
CA MET A 53 -9.59 -2.99 -6.26
C MET A 53 -9.03 -1.70 -6.83
N CYS A 54 -8.33 -1.78 -7.95
CA CYS A 54 -7.83 -0.64 -8.68
C CYS A 54 -8.85 -0.17 -9.71
N SER A 55 -9.16 1.12 -9.70
CA SER A 55 -9.98 1.77 -10.73
C SER A 55 -9.43 3.17 -10.97
N TRP A 56 -9.25 3.56 -12.23
CA TRP A 56 -8.74 4.89 -12.61
C TRP A 56 -7.43 5.27 -11.89
N GLY A 57 -6.48 4.33 -11.77
CA GLY A 57 -5.21 4.56 -11.08
C GLY A 57 -5.31 4.63 -9.54
N VAL A 58 -6.49 4.46 -8.95
CA VAL A 58 -6.70 4.54 -7.49
C VAL A 58 -6.93 3.16 -6.89
N ALA A 59 -6.21 2.85 -5.81
CA ALA A 59 -6.35 1.61 -5.05
C ALA A 59 -7.42 1.75 -3.95
N TYR A 60 -8.45 0.91 -4.00
CA TYR A 60 -9.48 0.83 -2.97
C TYR A 60 -9.29 -0.46 -2.18
N LEU A 61 -8.94 -0.35 -0.89
CA LEU A 61 -8.89 -1.51 0.00
C LEU A 61 -10.32 -2.03 0.23
N LYS A 62 -10.49 -3.33 0.05
CA LYS A 62 -11.73 -4.07 0.28
C LYS A 62 -11.43 -5.26 1.20
N SER A 63 -12.42 -5.63 1.98
CA SER A 63 -12.38 -6.81 2.84
C SER A 63 -13.43 -7.79 2.36
N CYS A 64 -13.06 -9.06 2.32
CA CYS A 64 -13.97 -10.15 2.10
C CYS A 64 -14.97 -10.26 3.27
N PRO A 65 -16.17 -10.81 3.03
CA PRO A 65 -17.09 -11.17 4.10
C PRO A 65 -16.46 -12.15 5.10
N ASP A 66 -17.06 -12.26 6.28
CA ASP A 66 -16.54 -13.08 7.38
C ASP A 66 -16.23 -14.52 6.95
N ASN A 67 -15.06 -15.00 7.37
CA ASN A 67 -14.50 -16.32 7.08
C ASN A 67 -14.22 -16.62 5.59
N LEU A 68 -14.18 -15.60 4.73
CA LEU A 68 -13.73 -15.70 3.34
C LEU A 68 -12.43 -14.94 3.13
N TYR A 69 -11.65 -15.38 2.15
CA TYR A 69 -10.31 -14.88 1.85
C TYR A 69 -10.17 -14.61 0.35
N TRP A 70 -9.32 -13.66 -0.02
CA TRP A 70 -9.18 -13.26 -1.40
C TRP A 70 -8.48 -14.34 -2.25
N ASN A 71 -9.22 -14.95 -3.19
CA ASN A 71 -8.67 -15.89 -4.15
C ASN A 71 -8.19 -15.16 -5.42
N LYS A 72 -6.91 -14.79 -5.45
CA LYS A 72 -6.29 -14.07 -6.58
C LYS A 72 -6.33 -14.81 -7.93
N ASN A 73 -6.61 -16.13 -7.94
CA ASN A 73 -6.65 -16.90 -9.18
C ASN A 73 -7.96 -16.70 -9.94
N ILE A 74 -9.06 -16.46 -9.21
CA ILE A 74 -10.42 -16.30 -9.75
C ILE A 74 -11.04 -14.95 -9.40
N ASN A 75 -10.29 -14.07 -8.71
CA ASN A 75 -10.69 -12.72 -8.31
C ASN A 75 -12.01 -12.65 -7.52
N VAL A 76 -12.21 -13.59 -6.60
CA VAL A 76 -13.37 -13.61 -5.68
C VAL A 76 -12.96 -13.99 -4.27
N CYS A 77 -13.80 -13.66 -3.30
CA CYS A 77 -13.68 -14.14 -1.93
C CYS A 77 -14.12 -15.61 -1.87
N ASP A 78 -13.28 -16.46 -1.30
CA ASP A 78 -13.45 -17.91 -1.28
C ASP A 78 -13.05 -18.49 0.09
N HIS A 79 -13.36 -19.75 0.33
CA HIS A 79 -12.98 -20.43 1.56
C HIS A 79 -11.46 -20.58 1.64
N GLN A 80 -10.92 -20.51 2.87
CA GLN A 80 -9.48 -20.57 3.14
C GLN A 80 -8.79 -21.77 2.48
N VAL A 81 -9.46 -22.93 2.38
CA VAL A 81 -8.92 -24.15 1.76
C VAL A 81 -8.59 -23.99 0.27
N ASN A 82 -9.22 -23.03 -0.41
CA ASN A 82 -9.05 -22.76 -1.83
C ASN A 82 -8.09 -21.58 -2.10
N VAL A 83 -7.63 -20.89 -1.04
CA VAL A 83 -6.87 -19.64 -1.14
C VAL A 83 -5.40 -19.88 -0.80
N LYS A 84 -4.52 -19.40 -1.67
CA LYS A 84 -3.08 -19.30 -1.39
C LYS A 84 -2.76 -17.90 -0.88
N CYS A 85 -2.88 -17.79 0.44
CA CYS A 85 -2.19 -16.82 1.27
C CYS A 85 -0.74 -17.31 1.42
#